data_AF-A0A212L9A9-F1
#
_entry.id   AF-A0A212L9A9-F1
#
_cell.length_a   1.000
_cell.length_b   1.000
_cell.length_c   1.000
_cell.angle_alpha   90.00
_cell.angle_beta   90.00
_cell.angle_gamma   90.00
#
_symmetry.space_group_name_H-M   'P 1'
#
loop_
_entity.id
_entity.type
_entity.pdbx_description
1 polymer ?
#
loop_
_entity_poly.entity_id
_entity_poly.type
_entity_poly.pdbx_seq_one_letter_code
_entity_poly.pdbx_strand_id
1 'polypeptide(L)'
;MKIKNEQLEALLRQQEQSSGTIRRSGDQGSGFEAALAEQLGLVDGGASSTAEGTLPVGGMQTAQASQASMISQMLLGATGQTDEANPTEDVLQEAFTQASGTLDMWDSYVNTLGDAGKNGSLRQAYALLQGIDGQVASLKENTAGLRGQNPGLDTLVNNLEVLATTEKFKFNRGDYNV
;
A
#
# COMPACT_ATOMS: atom_id res chain seq x y z
N MET A 1 5.85 -31.47 25.09
CA MET A 1 6.01 -30.24 25.91
C MET A 1 4.79 -30.12 26.81
N LYS A 2 4.97 -30.00 28.14
CA LYS A 2 3.85 -29.88 29.10
C LYS A 2 3.66 -28.39 29.41
N ILE A 3 2.67 -27.74 28.80
CA ILE A 3 2.27 -26.37 29.17
C ILE A 3 1.68 -26.46 30.57
N LYS A 4 2.31 -25.82 31.54
CA LYS A 4 1.89 -25.84 32.95
C LYS A 4 0.74 -24.85 33.11
N ASN A 5 -0.32 -25.26 33.79
CA ASN A 5 -1.55 -24.48 34.02
C ASN A 5 -1.29 -23.07 34.56
N GLU A 6 -0.20 -22.89 35.30
CA GLU A 6 0.27 -21.61 35.84
C GLU A 6 0.59 -20.56 34.77
N GLN A 7 1.02 -20.98 33.57
CA GLN A 7 1.30 -20.07 32.44
C GLN A 7 0.00 -19.55 31.81
N LEU A 8 -1.08 -20.35 31.87
CA LEU A 8 -2.39 -19.95 31.37
C LEU A 8 -3.02 -18.92 32.31
N GLU A 9 -2.87 -19.09 33.63
CA GLU A 9 -3.31 -18.10 34.62
C GLU A 9 -2.51 -16.79 34.53
N ALA A 10 -1.21 -16.86 34.27
CA ALA A 10 -0.40 -15.66 34.05
C ALA A 10 -0.85 -14.88 32.79
N LEU A 11 -1.19 -15.59 31.71
CA LEU A 11 -1.66 -14.97 30.46
C LEU A 11 -3.06 -14.38 30.62
N LEU A 12 -3.97 -15.08 31.31
CA LEU A 12 -5.32 -14.58 31.58
C LEU A 12 -5.28 -13.34 32.48
N ARG A 13 -4.44 -13.35 33.52
CA ARG A 13 -4.25 -12.20 34.40
C ARG A 13 -3.59 -11.02 33.70
N GLN A 14 -2.73 -11.26 32.71
CA GLN A 14 -2.18 -10.21 31.84
C GLN A 14 -3.26 -9.59 30.92
N GLN A 15 -4.20 -10.39 30.42
CA GLN A 15 -5.34 -9.92 29.62
C GLN A 15 -6.36 -9.15 30.47
N GLU A 16 -6.56 -9.51 31.73
CA GLU A 16 -7.42 -8.76 32.66
C GLU A 16 -6.79 -7.43 33.06
N GLN A 17 -5.46 -7.37 33.21
CA GLN A 17 -4.75 -6.11 33.48
C GLN A 17 -4.75 -5.14 32.30
N SER A 18 -4.75 -5.64 31.04
CA SER A 18 -4.88 -4.78 29.85
C SER A 18 -6.31 -4.30 29.62
N SER A 19 -7.32 -4.98 30.17
CA SER A 19 -8.74 -4.57 30.08
C SER A 19 -9.17 -3.59 31.20
N GLY A 20 -8.35 -3.40 32.23
CA GLY A 20 -8.67 -2.64 33.44
C GLY A 20 -8.54 -1.12 33.36
N THR A 21 -7.90 -0.56 32.33
CA THR A 21 -7.63 0.89 32.26
C THR A 21 -8.74 1.69 31.57
N ILE A 22 -9.79 1.04 31.04
CA ILE A 22 -10.91 1.69 30.32
C ILE A 22 -12.08 2.01 31.26
N ARG A 23 -11.82 2.36 32.53
CA ARG A 23 -12.88 2.82 33.45
C ARG A 23 -12.38 3.91 34.39
N ARG A 24 -12.13 5.09 33.82
CA ARG A 24 -12.41 6.43 34.39
C ARG A 24 -11.70 7.47 33.54
N SER A 25 -12.42 8.05 32.59
CA SER A 25 -12.29 9.43 32.12
C SER A 25 -13.34 9.58 31.02
N GLY A 26 -14.51 10.11 31.39
CA GLY A 26 -15.45 10.58 30.40
C GLY A 26 -14.85 11.83 29.76
N ASP A 27 -14.32 11.69 28.56
CA ASP A 27 -14.23 12.74 27.53
C ASP A 27 -13.79 12.08 26.21
N GLN A 28 -14.77 11.61 25.43
CA GLN A 28 -14.54 11.07 24.09
C GLN A 28 -14.21 12.23 23.15
N GLY A 29 -12.95 12.65 23.15
CA GLY A 29 -12.43 13.68 22.25
C GLY A 29 -10.92 13.87 22.39
N SER A 30 -10.39 13.76 23.61
CA SER A 30 -9.02 14.20 23.90
C SER A 30 -7.90 13.18 23.61
N GLY A 31 -8.21 11.89 23.39
CA GLY A 31 -7.18 10.83 23.29
C GLY A 31 -6.47 10.76 21.93
N PHE A 32 -7.20 10.99 20.85
CA PHE A 32 -6.61 11.06 19.50
C PHE A 32 -5.85 12.38 19.29
N GLU A 33 -6.40 13.47 19.83
CA GLU A 33 -5.81 14.80 19.72
C GLU A 33 -4.51 14.92 20.53
N ALA A 34 -4.43 14.29 21.71
CA ALA A 34 -3.20 14.19 22.49
C ALA A 34 -2.11 13.38 21.77
N ALA A 35 -2.49 12.25 21.15
CA ALA A 35 -1.55 11.45 20.35
C ALA A 35 -1.07 12.19 19.09
N LEU A 36 -1.94 13.02 18.49
CA LEU A 36 -1.59 13.85 17.35
C LEU A 36 -0.63 14.99 17.74
N ALA A 37 -0.87 15.66 18.88
CA ALA A 37 -0.03 16.74 19.39
C ALA A 37 1.37 16.25 19.80
N GLU A 38 1.46 15.04 20.35
CA GLU A 38 2.73 14.39 20.68
C GLU A 38 3.53 14.03 19.43
N GLN A 39 2.83 13.58 18.37
CA GLN A 39 3.46 13.27 17.09
C GLN A 39 3.89 14.51 16.29
N LEU A 40 3.29 15.67 16.58
CA LEU A 40 3.65 16.96 15.97
C LEU A 40 4.73 17.72 16.76
N GLY A 41 5.14 17.25 17.94
CA GLY A 41 6.22 17.84 18.72
C GLY A 41 5.93 19.24 19.26
N LEU A 42 4.69 19.52 19.68
CA LEU A 42 4.33 20.78 20.36
C LEU A 42 4.34 20.65 21.89
N VAL A 43 5.48 20.25 22.46
CA VAL A 43 5.77 20.49 23.88
C VAL A 43 7.04 21.33 23.95
N ASP A 44 6.86 22.65 23.98
CA ASP A 44 7.22 23.46 25.15
C ASP A 44 6.85 24.94 24.94
N GLY A 45 6.43 25.61 26.02
CA GLY A 45 6.62 27.05 26.18
C GLY A 45 5.46 27.96 25.81
N GLY A 46 4.67 28.36 26.82
CA GLY A 46 3.56 29.29 26.66
C GLY A 46 3.94 30.76 26.40
N ALA A 47 2.85 31.55 26.38
CA ALA A 47 2.73 33.01 26.36
C ALA A 47 2.54 33.72 25.01
N SER A 48 1.32 34.26 24.87
CA SER A 48 0.98 35.58 24.36
C SER A 48 1.07 35.90 22.85
N SER A 49 -0.13 35.91 22.26
CA SER A 49 -0.75 37.03 21.51
C SER A 49 -0.20 37.46 20.14
N THR A 50 -1.20 37.86 19.33
CA THR A 50 -1.19 38.66 18.09
C THR A 50 -0.70 38.01 16.80
N ALA A 51 -1.71 37.64 16.01
CA ALA A 51 -2.00 38.16 14.67
C ALA A 51 -0.95 38.04 13.54
N GLU A 52 -1.54 37.83 12.36
CA GLU A 52 -1.00 37.95 11.01
C GLU A 52 -0.26 36.73 10.47
N GLY A 53 -0.87 36.20 9.41
CA GLY A 53 -0.35 35.10 8.62
C GLY A 53 0.93 35.52 7.89
N THR A 54 1.89 34.61 7.92
CA THR A 54 2.79 34.30 6.81
C THR A 54 3.50 33.02 7.22
N LEU A 55 3.05 31.89 6.66
CA LEU A 55 3.66 30.60 6.90
C LEU A 55 5.10 30.60 6.35
N PRO A 56 6.09 30.12 7.11
CA PRO A 56 7.45 29.97 6.64
C PRO A 56 7.54 28.79 5.67
N VAL A 57 8.18 29.05 4.52
CA VAL A 57 8.72 28.04 3.62
C VAL A 57 9.81 27.26 4.36
N GLY A 58 9.59 25.96 4.57
CA GLY A 58 10.62 25.04 5.04
C GLY A 58 10.07 23.96 5.97
N GLY A 59 9.97 22.71 5.48
CA GLY A 59 9.64 21.59 6.37
C GLY A 59 9.15 20.30 5.71
N MET A 60 8.85 20.28 4.40
CA MET A 60 8.33 19.08 3.74
C MET A 60 9.45 18.23 3.11
N GLN A 61 10.42 17.77 3.91
CA GLN A 61 11.43 16.82 3.42
C GLN A 61 11.87 15.74 4.41
N THR A 62 11.37 15.73 5.65
CA THR A 62 11.82 14.74 6.66
C THR A 62 10.77 13.69 7.06
N ALA A 63 9.50 13.83 6.64
CA ALA A 63 8.44 12.85 6.97
C ALA A 63 8.42 11.60 6.07
N GLN A 64 9.12 11.63 4.93
CA GLN A 64 9.11 10.52 3.96
C GLN A 64 10.17 9.45 4.26
N ALA A 65 11.23 9.81 5.02
CA ALA A 65 12.29 8.88 5.41
C ALA A 65 11.86 7.90 6.53
N SER A 66 10.96 8.31 7.43
CA SER A 66 10.50 7.47 8.54
C SER A 66 9.58 6.33 8.09
N GLN A 67 8.82 6.52 7.00
CA GLN A 67 7.98 5.47 6.43
C GLN A 67 8.81 4.49 5.59
N ALA A 68 9.83 4.97 4.88
CA ALA A 68 10.78 4.12 4.17
C ALA A 68 11.61 3.24 5.13
N SER A 69 12.00 3.77 6.31
CA SER A 69 12.76 2.99 7.29
C SER A 69 11.97 1.82 7.88
N MET A 70 10.65 1.95 8.03
CA MET A 70 9.80 0.84 8.50
C MET A 70 9.61 -0.23 7.42
N ILE A 71 9.48 0.18 6.15
CA ILE A 71 9.40 -0.75 5.01
C ILE A 71 10.73 -1.51 4.83
N SER A 72 11.88 -0.82 4.99
CA SER A 72 13.19 -1.48 4.97
C SER A 72 13.41 -2.44 6.13
N GLN A 73 12.88 -2.16 7.32
CA GLN A 73 12.99 -3.08 8.47
C GLN A 73 12.10 -4.32 8.32
N MET A 74 10.90 -4.16 7.73
CA MET A 74 10.00 -5.27 7.44
C MET A 74 10.50 -6.15 6.29
N LEU A 75 11.17 -5.55 5.29
CA LEU A 75 11.76 -6.27 4.16
C LEU A 75 13.06 -7.00 4.53
N LEU A 76 13.85 -6.46 5.48
CA LEU A 76 15.13 -7.05 5.90
C LEU A 76 15.02 -8.03 7.08
N GLY A 77 13.88 -8.05 7.80
CA GLY A 77 13.60 -9.01 8.87
C GLY A 77 13.35 -10.45 8.41
N ALA A 78 13.24 -10.67 7.09
CA ALA A 78 12.99 -11.98 6.49
C ALA A 78 14.25 -12.68 5.94
N THR A 79 15.41 -12.00 5.86
CA THR A 79 16.65 -12.58 5.34
C THR A 79 17.41 -13.33 6.42
N GLY A 80 16.78 -14.36 6.95
CA GLY A 80 17.36 -15.30 7.91
C GLY A 80 17.36 -16.72 7.37
N GLN A 81 17.89 -16.94 6.16
CA GLN A 81 18.37 -18.24 5.67
C GLN A 81 19.02 -18.05 4.28
N THR A 82 20.34 -18.25 4.22
CA THR A 82 21.14 -18.39 3.00
C THR A 82 21.05 -19.81 2.45
N ASP A 83 21.14 -19.93 1.12
CA ASP A 83 21.38 -21.13 0.32
C ASP A 83 20.29 -22.22 0.34
N GLU A 84 19.33 -22.11 -0.58
CA GLU A 84 19.07 -23.03 -1.71
C GLU A 84 18.33 -22.20 -2.77
N ALA A 85 18.44 -22.49 -4.07
CA ALA A 85 17.61 -21.83 -5.08
C ALA A 85 16.13 -22.04 -4.72
N ASN A 86 15.52 -21.04 -4.11
CA ASN A 86 14.15 -21.12 -3.63
C ASN A 86 13.30 -21.02 -4.89
N PRO A 87 12.61 -22.09 -5.34
CA PRO A 87 11.78 -22.05 -6.56
C PRO A 87 10.73 -20.93 -6.47
N THR A 88 10.39 -20.52 -5.26
CA THR A 88 9.54 -19.40 -4.90
C THR A 88 10.12 -18.03 -5.29
N GLU A 89 11.42 -17.82 -5.16
CA GLU A 89 12.10 -16.55 -5.49
C GLU A 89 12.13 -16.33 -7.00
N ASP A 90 12.43 -17.38 -7.77
CA ASP A 90 12.42 -17.33 -9.24
C ASP A 90 11.02 -17.00 -9.79
N VAL A 91 9.98 -17.63 -9.24
CA VAL A 91 8.58 -17.35 -9.64
C VAL A 91 8.15 -15.94 -9.21
N LEU A 92 8.60 -15.46 -8.04
CA LEU A 92 8.35 -14.07 -7.61
C LEU A 92 9.03 -13.06 -8.55
N GLN A 93 10.27 -13.34 -8.96
CA GLN A 93 11.03 -12.46 -9.85
C GLN A 93 10.44 -12.46 -11.28
N GLU A 94 10.00 -13.61 -11.77
CA GLU A 94 9.28 -13.71 -13.04
C GLU A 94 7.95 -12.94 -12.98
N ALA A 95 7.17 -13.12 -11.91
CA ALA A 95 5.92 -12.39 -11.72
C ALA A 95 6.13 -10.87 -11.63
N PHE A 96 7.20 -10.41 -10.97
CA PHE A 96 7.55 -8.99 -10.92
C PHE A 96 7.99 -8.46 -12.28
N THR A 97 8.75 -9.23 -13.04
CA THR A 97 9.16 -8.89 -14.42
C THR A 97 7.92 -8.79 -15.32
N GLN A 98 6.99 -9.73 -15.20
CA GLN A 98 5.72 -9.71 -15.92
C GLN A 98 4.87 -8.50 -15.53
N ALA A 99 4.75 -8.20 -14.22
CA ALA A 99 4.02 -7.03 -13.73
C ALA A 99 4.65 -5.72 -14.23
N SER A 100 5.97 -5.63 -14.27
CA SER A 100 6.70 -4.48 -14.82
C SER A 100 6.39 -4.30 -16.31
N GLY A 101 6.43 -5.38 -17.10
CA GLY A 101 6.03 -5.33 -18.51
C GLY A 101 4.57 -4.91 -18.71
N THR A 102 3.66 -5.30 -17.81
CA THR A 102 2.28 -4.82 -17.83
C THR A 102 2.17 -3.33 -17.51
N LEU A 103 3.00 -2.80 -16.61
CA LEU A 103 3.07 -1.36 -16.34
C LEU A 103 3.62 -0.57 -17.53
N ASP A 104 4.58 -1.11 -18.27
CA ASP A 104 5.07 -0.49 -19.52
C ASP A 104 3.97 -0.45 -20.60
N MET A 105 3.12 -1.48 -20.66
CA MET A 105 1.93 -1.47 -21.52
C MET A 105 0.91 -0.43 -21.06
N TRP A 106 0.73 -0.22 -19.75
CA TRP A 106 -0.11 0.85 -19.22
C TRP A 106 0.39 2.23 -19.62
N ASP A 107 1.71 2.48 -19.58
CA ASP A 107 2.28 3.74 -20.04
C ASP A 107 2.03 3.96 -21.55
N SER A 108 2.21 2.89 -22.35
CA SER A 108 1.88 2.90 -23.77
C SER A 108 0.39 3.18 -24.02
N TYR A 109 -0.50 2.59 -23.21
CA TYR A 109 -1.93 2.85 -23.24
C TYR A 109 -2.25 4.33 -22.93
N VAL A 110 -1.67 4.90 -21.87
CA VAL A 110 -1.90 6.30 -21.50
C VAL A 110 -1.41 7.24 -22.58
N ASN A 111 -0.23 6.98 -23.16
CA ASN A 111 0.31 7.78 -24.25
C ASN A 111 -0.58 7.73 -25.50
N THR A 112 -1.00 6.54 -25.91
CA THR A 112 -1.90 6.36 -27.07
C THR A 112 -3.29 6.95 -26.82
N LEU A 113 -3.79 6.92 -25.59
CA LEU A 113 -5.05 7.55 -25.21
C LEU A 113 -4.93 9.09 -25.20
N GLY A 114 -3.82 9.64 -24.73
CA GLY A 114 -3.53 11.08 -24.78
C GLY A 114 -3.42 11.62 -26.20
N ASP A 115 -2.87 10.82 -27.12
CA ASP A 115 -2.78 11.14 -28.54
C ASP A 115 -4.12 10.97 -29.29
N ALA A 116 -5.05 10.19 -28.74
CA ALA A 116 -6.36 9.92 -29.35
C ALA A 116 -7.20 11.18 -29.58
N GLY A 117 -7.03 12.21 -28.76
CA GLY A 117 -7.70 13.51 -28.93
C GLY A 117 -7.10 14.41 -30.01
N LYS A 118 -5.95 14.05 -30.59
CA LYS A 118 -5.22 14.91 -31.55
C LYS A 118 -5.10 14.30 -32.94
N ASN A 119 -4.90 12.99 -33.05
CA ASN A 119 -4.86 12.20 -34.31
C ASN A 119 -4.81 10.66 -34.06
N GLY A 120 -4.74 10.20 -32.82
CA GLY A 120 -4.63 8.78 -32.46
C GLY A 120 -5.97 8.03 -32.51
N SER A 121 -5.92 6.71 -32.65
CA SER A 121 -7.13 5.89 -32.68
C SER A 121 -7.47 5.35 -31.28
N LEU A 122 -8.65 5.71 -30.76
CA LEU A 122 -9.22 5.06 -29.56
C LEU A 122 -9.22 3.54 -29.65
N ARG A 123 -9.37 3.01 -30.87
CA ARG A 123 -9.35 1.57 -31.14
C ARG A 123 -7.99 0.95 -30.82
N GLN A 124 -6.91 1.69 -31.00
CA GLN A 124 -5.55 1.25 -30.68
C GLN A 124 -5.31 1.25 -29.17
N ALA A 125 -5.76 2.30 -28.46
CA ALA A 125 -5.76 2.32 -27.00
C ALA A 125 -6.60 1.16 -26.41
N TYR A 126 -7.77 0.88 -26.99
CA TYR A 126 -8.58 -0.27 -26.57
C TYR A 126 -7.87 -1.62 -26.82
N ALA A 127 -7.18 -1.78 -27.95
CA ALA A 127 -6.42 -2.99 -28.23
C ALA A 127 -5.29 -3.21 -27.20
N LEU A 128 -4.59 -2.14 -26.80
CA LEU A 128 -3.61 -2.18 -25.72
C LEU A 128 -4.26 -2.57 -24.38
N LEU A 129 -5.41 -1.98 -24.06
CA LEU A 129 -6.16 -2.32 -22.86
C LEU A 129 -6.59 -3.79 -22.80
N GLN A 130 -6.97 -4.39 -23.95
CA GLN A 130 -7.23 -5.83 -24.02
C GLN A 130 -5.98 -6.67 -23.80
N GLY A 131 -4.82 -6.23 -24.31
CA GLY A 131 -3.54 -6.88 -24.06
C GLY A 131 -3.17 -6.87 -22.58
N ILE A 132 -3.36 -5.73 -21.92
CA ILE A 132 -3.17 -5.55 -20.48
C ILE A 132 -4.09 -6.47 -19.68
N ASP A 133 -5.40 -6.50 -19.99
CA ASP A 133 -6.40 -7.38 -19.36
C ASP A 133 -5.95 -8.86 -19.41
N GLY A 134 -5.43 -9.30 -20.57
CA GLY A 134 -4.86 -10.63 -20.76
C GLY A 134 -3.60 -10.87 -19.91
N GLN A 135 -2.67 -9.92 -19.88
CA GLN A 135 -1.44 -10.06 -19.08
C GLN A 135 -1.73 -10.10 -17.57
N VAL A 136 -2.67 -9.30 -17.09
CA VAL A 136 -3.11 -9.32 -15.68
C VAL A 136 -3.77 -10.66 -15.33
N ALA A 137 -4.58 -11.21 -16.23
CA ALA A 137 -5.16 -12.54 -16.04
C ALA A 137 -4.07 -13.63 -15.93
N SER A 138 -3.08 -13.62 -16.84
CA SER A 138 -1.94 -14.55 -16.78
C SER A 138 -1.10 -14.35 -15.51
N LEU A 139 -0.86 -13.10 -15.10
CA LEU A 139 -0.12 -12.79 -13.88
C LEU A 139 -0.84 -13.33 -12.64
N LYS A 140 -2.17 -13.22 -12.60
CA LYS A 140 -2.99 -13.77 -11.51
C LYS A 140 -2.97 -15.30 -11.47
N GLU A 141 -2.91 -15.95 -12.63
CA GLU A 141 -2.80 -17.41 -12.72
C GLU A 141 -1.42 -17.88 -12.28
N ASN A 142 -0.36 -17.26 -12.79
CA ASN A 142 1.04 -17.58 -12.47
C ASN A 142 1.36 -17.37 -10.98
N THR A 143 0.72 -16.38 -10.35
CA THR A 143 0.94 -16.05 -8.93
C THR A 143 -0.06 -16.71 -7.98
N ALA A 144 -1.02 -17.50 -8.49
CA ALA A 144 -2.03 -18.15 -7.66
C ALA A 144 -1.42 -19.10 -6.60
N GLY A 145 -0.29 -19.73 -6.91
CA GLY A 145 0.46 -20.56 -5.95
C GLY A 145 1.23 -19.77 -4.89
N LEU A 146 1.47 -18.48 -5.14
CA LEU A 146 2.21 -17.56 -4.27
C LEU A 146 1.29 -16.68 -3.40
N ARG A 147 -0.03 -16.84 -3.56
CA ARG A 147 -1.04 -16.04 -2.85
C ARG A 147 -0.90 -16.23 -1.33
N GLY A 148 -0.83 -15.13 -0.59
CA GLY A 148 -0.61 -15.12 0.86
C GLY A 148 0.84 -15.32 1.30
N GLN A 149 1.76 -15.65 0.39
CA GLN A 149 3.20 -15.67 0.67
C GLN A 149 3.82 -14.28 0.51
N ASN A 150 3.29 -13.48 -0.44
CA ASN A 150 3.73 -12.11 -0.66
C ASN A 150 2.52 -11.16 -0.77
N PRO A 151 2.11 -10.52 0.34
CA PRO A 151 0.93 -9.63 0.34
C PRO A 151 1.11 -8.39 -0.54
N GLY A 152 2.36 -7.99 -0.80
CA GLY A 152 2.67 -6.88 -1.71
C GLY A 152 2.33 -7.23 -3.16
N LEU A 153 2.72 -8.43 -3.60
CA LEU A 153 2.39 -8.92 -4.94
C LEU A 153 0.88 -9.13 -5.10
N ASP A 154 0.20 -9.69 -4.09
CA ASP A 154 -1.26 -9.85 -4.12
C ASP A 154 -1.97 -8.50 -4.30
N THR A 155 -1.49 -7.48 -3.59
CA THR A 155 -2.01 -6.11 -3.70
C THR A 155 -1.77 -5.53 -5.09
N LEU A 156 -0.58 -5.74 -5.67
CA LEU A 156 -0.23 -5.26 -7.01
C LEU A 156 -1.13 -5.89 -8.08
N VAL A 157 -1.27 -7.21 -8.09
CA VAL A 157 -2.10 -7.94 -9.06
C VAL A 157 -3.56 -7.49 -8.96
N ASN A 158 -4.08 -7.36 -7.74
CA ASN A 158 -5.44 -6.87 -7.54
C ASN A 158 -5.63 -5.42 -8.03
N ASN A 159 -4.68 -4.53 -7.76
CA ASN A 159 -4.73 -3.16 -8.26
C ASN A 159 -4.70 -3.10 -9.79
N LEU A 160 -3.85 -3.90 -10.44
CA LEU A 160 -3.81 -3.98 -11.90
C LEU A 160 -5.14 -4.48 -12.49
N GLU A 161 -5.78 -5.46 -11.84
CA GLU A 161 -7.09 -5.98 -12.25
C GLU A 161 -8.20 -4.94 -12.11
N VAL A 162 -8.25 -4.24 -10.97
CA VAL A 162 -9.20 -3.16 -10.73
C VAL A 162 -9.02 -2.04 -11.75
N LEU A 163 -7.77 -1.68 -12.07
CA LEU A 163 -7.46 -0.62 -13.04
C LEU A 163 -7.88 -1.04 -14.46
N ALA A 164 -7.53 -2.25 -14.90
CA ALA A 164 -7.94 -2.81 -16.20
C ALA A 164 -9.46 -2.84 -16.35
N THR A 165 -10.16 -3.32 -15.32
CA THR A 165 -11.63 -3.40 -15.30
C THR A 165 -12.26 -2.01 -15.34
N THR A 166 -11.74 -1.08 -14.56
CA THR A 166 -12.24 0.31 -14.52
C THR A 166 -12.08 0.97 -15.87
N GLU A 167 -10.93 0.81 -16.52
CA GLU A 167 -10.71 1.41 -17.83
C GLU A 167 -11.56 0.79 -18.94
N LYS A 168 -11.80 -0.52 -18.88
CA LYS A 168 -12.72 -1.21 -19.78
C LYS A 168 -14.13 -0.66 -19.63
N PHE A 169 -14.55 -0.38 -18.39
CA PHE A 169 -15.85 0.23 -18.12
C PHE A 169 -15.95 1.65 -18.68
N LYS A 170 -14.93 2.50 -18.49
CA LYS A 170 -14.89 3.85 -19.07
C LYS A 170 -14.96 3.84 -20.60
N PHE A 171 -14.21 2.93 -21.24
CA PHE A 171 -14.28 2.72 -22.69
C PHE A 171 -15.69 2.32 -23.16
N ASN A 172 -16.30 1.33 -22.50
CA ASN A 172 -17.65 0.86 -22.86
C ASN A 172 -18.73 1.92 -22.63
N ARG A 173 -18.55 2.80 -21.63
CA ARG A 173 -19.45 3.93 -21.38
C ARG A 173 -19.30 5.04 -22.44
N GLY A 174 -18.20 5.05 -23.18
CA GLY A 174 -17.91 6.05 -24.19
C GLY A 174 -17.27 7.33 -23.62
N ASP A 175 -16.67 7.29 -22.42
CA ASP A 175 -16.03 8.46 -21.79
C ASP A 175 -14.92 9.10 -22.64
N TYR A 176 -14.37 8.32 -23.58
CA TYR A 176 -13.27 8.73 -24.44
C TYR A 176 -13.73 9.21 -25.83
N ASN A 177 -15.02 9.08 -26.16
CA ASN A 177 -15.58 9.67 -27.38
C ASN A 177 -15.84 11.17 -27.14
N VAL A 178 -14.79 11.98 -27.32
CA VAL A 178 -14.86 13.46 -27.34
C VAL A 178 -15.10 14.00 -28.74
#